data_AF-A0AAD6HH46-F1
#
_entry.id   AF-A0AAD6HH46-F1
#
_cell.length_a   1.000
_cell.length_b   1.000
_cell.length_c   1.000
_cell.angle_alpha   90.00
_cell.angle_beta   90.00
_cell.angle_gamma   90.00
#
_symmetry.space_group_name_H-M   'P 1'
#
loop_
_entity.id
_entity.type
_entity.pdbx_description
1 polymer ?
#
loop_
_entity_poly.entity_id
_entity_poly.type
_entity_poly.pdbx_seq_one_letter_code
_entity_poly.pdbx_strand_id
1 'polypeptide(L)'
;MNAFALAPPMGPPQAPIRFLGLLSVTRERMNGLLSALLKDLSWFEYVDVLEWEYEELKDLVATEVLFEQSSVLGGFASSTIDQASNGTSNMGKFSRFPLEIVHEMMNHMDFLTLERFSRTCHYARVAAANNPTYKLLIEHSAKLPELLMSTRVIYWHSLRMLKAELQFPNCRSCGTLTPYFYIPTCERLCRNCSEFDKNYWLIELLSTKYAFNLTTDDLRLLPITCLKPSSYHGPHFPVARHGVAHLVPVKCAIERAVKRWGSMELMREAAEQLSPDRFADSTEKECADAALFRYIRSDQPPLDPNISEESMKGRLRASDLNGLASAASTVFPHVPPPCAESAERFYCKGCKWCVDKALSPLPDALEYMGLDPKTDKAEVATIMASRARTARSWPDLFVHIISCLGCCVLMWEARATETDRQRIHAAAIS
;
A
#
# COMPACT_ATOMS: atom_id res chain seq x y z
N MET A 1 -4.66 -5.63 29.38
CA MET A 1 -5.06 -4.32 29.91
C MET A 1 -3.79 -3.57 30.31
N ASN A 2 -3.28 -2.71 29.42
CA ASN A 2 -2.21 -1.76 29.75
C ASN A 2 -2.61 -0.43 29.10
N ALA A 3 -2.92 0.55 29.94
CA ALA A 3 -3.32 1.89 29.55
C ALA A 3 -2.05 2.71 29.28
N PHE A 4 -1.85 3.13 28.03
CA PHE A 4 -0.91 4.20 27.71
C PHE A 4 -1.62 5.54 27.92
N ALA A 5 -1.19 6.28 28.93
CA ALA A 5 -1.63 7.64 29.19
C ALA A 5 -1.06 8.57 28.11
N LEU A 6 -1.95 9.29 27.42
CA LEU A 6 -1.58 10.37 26.50
C LEU A 6 -1.11 11.58 27.31
N ALA A 7 0.10 12.06 27.03
CA ALA A 7 0.59 13.33 27.55
C ALA A 7 -0.15 14.52 26.89
N PRO A 8 -0.35 15.64 27.60
CA PRO A 8 -1.05 16.81 27.06
C PRO A 8 -0.16 17.57 26.04
N PRO A 9 -0.79 18.31 25.09
CA PRO A 9 -0.06 19.02 24.05
C PRO A 9 0.73 20.19 24.65
N MET A 10 2.04 20.23 24.33
CA MET A 10 2.88 21.39 24.63
C MET A 10 2.49 22.57 23.72
N GLY A 11 2.36 23.75 24.32
CA GLY A 11 2.11 25.00 23.61
C GLY A 11 3.28 25.40 22.70
N PRO A 12 3.05 26.35 21.76
CA PRO A 12 4.01 26.67 20.71
C PRO A 12 5.28 27.33 21.28
N PRO A 13 6.47 26.96 20.79
CA PRO A 13 7.72 27.57 21.22
C PRO A 13 7.90 28.93 20.53
N GLN A 14 8.41 29.92 21.28
CA GLN A 14 8.94 31.16 20.75
C GLN A 14 10.47 31.09 20.76
N ALA A 15 11.14 31.36 19.64
CA ALA A 15 12.60 31.51 19.59
C ALA A 15 13.08 32.56 18.56
N PRO A 16 14.24 33.21 18.80
CA PRO A 16 14.71 34.38 18.04
C PRO A 16 15.83 34.07 17.02
N ILE A 17 16.01 35.01 16.07
CA ILE A 17 16.82 34.96 14.84
C ILE A 17 18.29 35.40 15.04
N ARG A 18 19.27 34.80 14.33
CA ARG A 18 20.46 35.46 13.66
C ARG A 18 21.41 34.51 12.85
N PHE A 19 21.54 34.75 11.52
CA PHE A 19 22.73 34.88 10.58
C PHE A 19 23.95 33.87 10.57
N LEU A 20 24.69 33.48 9.50
CA LEU A 20 24.84 33.72 8.01
C LEU A 20 25.84 32.70 7.33
N GLY A 21 25.65 32.34 6.04
CA GLY A 21 26.66 32.07 4.94
C GLY A 21 27.25 30.65 4.72
N LEU A 22 27.59 30.10 3.51
CA LEU A 22 27.59 30.53 2.09
C LEU A 22 28.02 29.36 1.12
N LEU A 23 27.63 29.43 -0.20
CA LEU A 23 28.16 28.81 -1.48
C LEU A 23 27.71 27.36 -1.88
N SER A 24 27.42 26.97 -3.15
CA SER A 24 27.25 27.61 -4.48
C SER A 24 26.71 26.61 -5.56
N VAL A 25 25.76 27.04 -6.40
CA VAL A 25 25.60 26.84 -7.87
C VAL A 25 24.90 25.61 -8.52
N THR A 26 24.03 25.95 -9.49
CA THR A 26 23.31 25.21 -10.59
C THR A 26 22.04 24.40 -10.30
N ARG A 27 21.31 24.81 -9.26
CA ARG A 27 19.91 24.42 -8.93
C ARG A 27 19.00 25.67 -8.79
N GLU A 28 19.45 26.79 -9.34
CA GLU A 28 19.14 28.16 -8.87
C GLU A 28 17.82 28.78 -9.35
N ARG A 29 17.22 28.34 -10.45
CA ARG A 29 15.95 28.97 -10.91
C ARG A 29 14.69 28.53 -10.15
N MET A 30 14.70 27.36 -9.51
CA MET A 30 13.61 26.97 -8.58
C MET A 30 14.02 27.14 -7.12
N ASN A 31 15.31 26.98 -6.78
CA ASN A 31 15.78 27.18 -5.40
C ASN A 31 15.83 28.66 -4.98
N GLY A 32 15.92 29.63 -5.90
CA GLY A 32 15.86 31.05 -5.56
C GLY A 32 14.52 31.42 -4.94
N LEU A 33 13.42 31.04 -5.61
CA LEU A 33 12.04 31.24 -5.13
C LEU A 33 11.79 30.49 -3.81
N LEU A 34 12.19 29.22 -3.74
CA LEU A 34 11.99 28.39 -2.55
C LEU A 34 12.88 28.80 -1.37
N SER A 35 14.14 29.20 -1.60
CA SER A 35 15.01 29.68 -0.51
C SER A 35 14.69 31.10 -0.08
N ALA A 36 14.15 31.95 -0.96
CA ALA A 36 13.61 33.26 -0.60
C ALA A 36 12.29 33.10 0.20
N LEU A 37 11.36 32.26 -0.27
CA LEU A 37 10.15 31.89 0.46
C LEU A 37 10.51 31.30 1.84
N LEU A 38 11.42 30.33 1.90
CA LEU A 38 11.77 29.71 3.19
C LEU A 38 12.58 30.62 4.13
N LYS A 39 13.24 31.68 3.62
CA LYS A 39 13.95 32.68 4.45
C LYS A 39 13.03 33.75 5.01
N ASP A 40 11.93 34.03 4.33
CA ASP A 40 10.92 34.99 4.75
C ASP A 40 9.65 34.24 5.12
N LEU A 41 9.59 33.64 6.31
CA LEU A 41 8.41 32.89 6.77
C LEU A 41 7.16 33.79 6.97
N SER A 42 7.21 35.09 6.67
CA SER A 42 6.06 36.00 6.80
C SER A 42 4.87 35.63 5.90
N TRP A 43 5.10 34.95 4.78
CA TRP A 43 3.99 34.43 3.95
C TRP A 43 3.20 33.33 4.66
N PHE A 44 3.79 32.67 5.67
CA PHE A 44 3.12 31.66 6.47
C PHE A 44 1.98 32.26 7.31
N GLU A 45 2.17 33.49 7.80
CA GLU A 45 1.13 34.25 8.50
C GLU A 45 -0.02 34.67 7.58
N TYR A 46 0.19 34.63 6.25
CA TYR A 46 -0.81 35.02 5.24
C TYR A 46 -1.72 33.86 4.79
N VAL A 47 -1.39 32.62 5.16
CA VAL A 47 -2.18 31.44 4.80
C VAL A 47 -3.00 30.98 6.00
N ASP A 48 -4.08 31.69 6.30
CA ASP A 48 -5.08 31.18 7.24
C ASP A 48 -5.94 30.11 6.55
N VAL A 49 -5.64 28.84 6.83
CA VAL A 49 -6.35 27.68 6.28
C VAL A 49 -7.83 27.69 6.67
N LEU A 50 -8.22 28.33 7.78
CA LEU A 50 -9.60 28.43 8.23
C LEU A 50 -10.46 29.35 7.36
N GLU A 51 -9.86 30.22 6.56
CA GLU A 51 -10.54 31.15 5.66
C GLU A 51 -10.87 30.55 4.28
N TRP A 52 -10.49 29.30 4.02
CA TRP A 52 -10.74 28.64 2.73
C TRP A 52 -12.05 27.86 2.75
N GLU A 53 -12.85 27.99 1.70
CA GLU A 53 -14.02 27.13 1.50
C GLU A 53 -13.60 25.68 1.25
N TYR A 54 -14.46 24.74 1.68
CA TYR A 54 -14.15 23.31 1.64
C TYR A 54 -13.77 22.82 0.23
N GLU A 55 -14.53 23.19 -0.80
CA GLU A 55 -14.29 22.73 -2.18
C GLU A 55 -13.01 23.33 -2.77
N GLU A 56 -12.73 24.61 -2.49
CA GLU A 56 -11.50 25.28 -2.94
C GLU A 56 -10.27 24.62 -2.33
N LEU A 57 -10.32 24.31 -1.02
CA LEU A 57 -9.25 23.60 -0.34
C LEU A 57 -9.10 22.19 -0.91
N LYS A 58 -10.20 21.45 -1.09
CA LYS A 58 -10.17 20.08 -1.63
C LYS A 58 -9.51 20.05 -3.01
N ASP A 59 -9.87 20.96 -3.91
CA ASP A 59 -9.29 21.05 -5.25
C ASP A 59 -7.81 21.46 -5.25
N LEU A 60 -7.37 22.27 -4.29
CA LEU A 60 -5.99 22.76 -4.24
C LEU A 60 -5.02 21.79 -3.57
N VAL A 61 -5.44 21.11 -2.49
CA VAL A 61 -4.50 20.33 -1.65
C VAL A 61 -4.77 18.82 -1.61
N ALA A 62 -5.88 18.32 -2.15
CA ALA A 62 -6.11 16.88 -2.30
C ALA A 62 -5.77 16.40 -3.72
N THR A 63 -4.98 15.33 -3.84
CA THR A 63 -4.45 14.90 -5.15
C THR A 63 -5.50 14.22 -6.01
N GLU A 64 -6.38 13.42 -5.39
CA GLU A 64 -7.50 12.74 -6.01
C GLU A 64 -8.29 12.03 -4.91
N VAL A 65 -9.62 11.93 -5.07
CA VAL A 65 -10.40 10.89 -4.40
C VAL A 65 -10.24 9.65 -5.27
N LEU A 66 -9.77 8.54 -4.71
CA LEU A 66 -9.71 7.28 -5.45
C LEU A 66 -11.13 6.74 -5.68
N PHE A 67 -11.81 7.28 -6.70
CA PHE A 67 -13.08 6.81 -7.24
C PHE A 67 -12.90 6.50 -8.71
N GLU A 68 -12.49 5.28 -9.01
CA GLU A 68 -12.76 4.72 -10.33
C GLU A 68 -13.25 3.28 -10.17
N GLN A 69 -14.55 3.08 -10.30
CA GLN A 69 -15.04 1.97 -11.11
C GLN A 69 -16.13 2.46 -12.05
N SER A 70 -15.74 2.66 -13.31
CA SER A 70 -16.64 2.52 -14.44
C SER A 70 -17.04 1.05 -14.58
N SER A 71 -18.35 0.84 -14.72
CA SER A 71 -19.04 -0.43 -14.87
C SER A 71 -18.60 -1.16 -16.14
N VAL A 72 -17.87 -2.27 -16.01
CA VAL A 72 -17.77 -3.29 -17.06
C VAL A 72 -17.58 -4.65 -16.39
N LEU A 73 -18.67 -5.41 -16.23
CA LEU A 73 -18.69 -6.87 -16.37
C LEU A 73 -20.12 -7.33 -16.68
N GLY A 74 -20.37 -7.59 -17.97
CA GLY A 74 -21.58 -8.24 -18.50
C GLY A 74 -21.58 -9.77 -18.31
N GLY A 75 -21.30 -10.25 -17.10
CA GLY A 75 -21.34 -11.68 -16.75
C GLY A 75 -22.47 -12.07 -15.79
N PHE A 76 -22.96 -11.10 -15.01
CA PHE A 76 -24.20 -11.16 -14.23
C PHE A 76 -25.14 -10.08 -14.73
N ALA A 77 -25.21 -9.86 -16.05
CA ALA A 77 -26.29 -9.07 -16.61
C ALA A 77 -27.57 -9.64 -16.00
N SER A 78 -28.27 -8.76 -15.28
CA SER A 78 -29.56 -8.98 -14.67
C SER A 78 -30.51 -9.49 -15.75
N SER A 79 -30.45 -10.79 -16.06
CA SER A 79 -31.58 -11.44 -16.66
C SER A 79 -32.63 -11.37 -15.57
N THR A 80 -33.63 -10.54 -15.82
CA THR A 80 -34.94 -10.68 -15.19
C THR A 80 -35.29 -12.15 -15.36
N ILE A 81 -35.08 -12.94 -14.31
CA ILE A 81 -35.43 -14.35 -14.33
C ILE A 81 -36.95 -14.33 -14.24
N ASP A 82 -37.60 -14.38 -15.40
CA ASP A 82 -39.02 -14.63 -15.49
C ASP A 82 -39.31 -15.91 -14.68
N GLN A 83 -40.15 -15.79 -13.67
CA GLN A 83 -40.63 -16.87 -12.81
C GLN A 83 -41.56 -17.84 -13.58
N ALA A 84 -41.21 -18.22 -14.79
CA ALA A 84 -41.96 -19.13 -15.62
C ALA A 84 -41.16 -20.41 -15.89
N SER A 85 -41.07 -21.29 -14.88
CA SER A 85 -40.98 -22.73 -15.16
C SER A 85 -41.54 -23.56 -14.01
N ASN A 86 -42.59 -24.31 -14.32
CA ASN A 86 -43.29 -25.28 -13.47
C ASN A 86 -42.46 -26.57 -13.21
N GLY A 87 -41.15 -26.44 -13.02
CA GLY A 87 -40.25 -27.54 -12.66
C GLY A 87 -39.66 -27.29 -11.27
N THR A 88 -39.91 -28.19 -10.31
CA THR A 88 -39.42 -28.11 -8.93
C THR A 88 -37.91 -28.35 -8.86
N SER A 89 -37.11 -27.40 -9.38
CA SER A 89 -35.65 -27.42 -9.24
C SER A 89 -35.30 -27.30 -7.75
N ASN A 90 -34.82 -28.39 -7.18
CA ASN A 90 -34.44 -28.52 -5.78
C ASN A 90 -32.90 -28.50 -5.67
N MET A 91 -32.34 -27.83 -4.66
CA MET A 91 -30.91 -27.81 -4.34
C MET A 91 -30.40 -29.10 -3.65
N GLY A 92 -31.11 -30.21 -3.84
CA GLY A 92 -30.82 -31.50 -3.22
C GLY A 92 -30.88 -31.44 -1.69
N LYS A 93 -29.81 -31.91 -1.03
CA LYS A 93 -29.72 -31.92 0.44
C LYS A 93 -29.73 -30.51 1.04
N PHE A 94 -29.29 -29.48 0.30
CA PHE A 94 -29.26 -28.12 0.81
C PHE A 94 -30.64 -27.50 0.97
N SER A 95 -31.65 -27.99 0.25
CA SER A 95 -33.03 -27.48 0.39
C SER A 95 -33.68 -27.83 1.72
N ARG A 96 -32.99 -28.60 2.58
CA ARG A 96 -33.41 -28.84 3.97
C ARG A 96 -32.99 -27.72 4.91
N PHE A 97 -32.08 -26.85 4.48
CA PHE A 97 -31.61 -25.72 5.30
C PHE A 97 -32.42 -24.46 5.00
N PRO A 98 -32.68 -23.61 6.02
CA PRO A 98 -33.13 -22.25 5.81
C PRO A 98 -32.16 -21.46 4.93
N LEU A 99 -32.69 -20.46 4.21
CA LEU A 99 -31.90 -19.66 3.25
C LEU A 99 -30.72 -18.95 3.92
N GLU A 100 -30.87 -18.53 5.18
CA GLU A 100 -29.84 -17.88 5.97
C GLU A 100 -28.63 -18.79 6.18
N ILE A 101 -28.87 -20.07 6.46
CA ILE A 101 -27.82 -21.08 6.63
C ILE A 101 -27.14 -21.37 5.29
N VAL A 102 -27.91 -21.42 4.20
CA VAL A 102 -27.36 -21.57 2.84
C VAL A 102 -26.47 -20.38 2.50
N HIS A 103 -26.90 -19.15 2.77
CA HIS A 103 -26.09 -17.95 2.56
C HIS A 103 -24.82 -17.94 3.42
N GLU A 104 -24.88 -18.40 4.67
CA GLU A 104 -23.67 -18.50 5.50
C GLU A 104 -22.70 -19.55 4.96
N MET A 105 -23.19 -20.70 4.49
CA MET A 105 -22.36 -21.68 3.79
C MET A 105 -21.69 -21.09 2.54
N MET A 106 -22.43 -20.31 1.75
CA MET A 106 -21.88 -19.59 0.59
C MET A 106 -20.83 -18.55 0.99
N ASN A 107 -20.99 -17.88 2.14
CA ASN A 107 -20.01 -16.90 2.63
C ASN A 107 -18.64 -17.54 2.91
N HIS A 108 -18.59 -18.84 3.18
CA HIS A 108 -17.37 -19.61 3.35
C HIS A 108 -16.76 -20.14 2.04
N MET A 109 -17.45 -19.98 0.90
CA MET A 109 -16.93 -20.32 -0.41
C MET A 109 -16.11 -19.16 -1.00
N ASP A 110 -15.13 -19.49 -1.83
CA ASP A 110 -14.49 -18.52 -2.72
C ASP A 110 -15.36 -18.22 -3.95
N PHE A 111 -15.01 -17.17 -4.71
CA PHE A 111 -15.78 -16.76 -5.89
C PHE A 111 -15.96 -17.88 -6.93
N LEU A 112 -14.92 -18.67 -7.19
CA LEU A 112 -14.96 -19.72 -8.20
C LEU A 112 -15.80 -20.91 -7.73
N THR A 113 -15.66 -21.30 -6.47
CA THR A 113 -16.50 -22.35 -5.88
C THR A 113 -17.97 -21.94 -5.86
N LEU A 114 -18.28 -20.69 -5.51
CA LEU A 114 -19.65 -20.17 -5.56
C LEU A 114 -20.20 -20.13 -6.99
N GLU A 115 -19.39 -19.71 -7.96
CA GLU A 115 -19.79 -19.70 -9.37
C GLU A 115 -20.12 -21.11 -9.87
N ARG A 116 -19.29 -22.10 -9.54
CA ARG A 116 -19.55 -23.51 -9.85
C ARG A 116 -20.81 -24.03 -9.16
N PHE A 117 -21.01 -23.67 -7.90
CA PHE A 117 -22.22 -24.02 -7.15
C PHE A 117 -23.48 -23.43 -7.81
N SER A 118 -23.43 -22.17 -8.24
CA SER A 118 -24.54 -21.50 -8.93
C SER A 118 -24.96 -22.17 -10.24
N ARG A 119 -24.09 -23.01 -10.82
CA ARG A 119 -24.35 -23.74 -12.07
C ARG A 119 -25.01 -25.11 -11.85
N THR A 120 -25.09 -25.61 -10.61
CA THR A 120 -25.61 -26.97 -10.37
C THR A 120 -27.14 -27.06 -10.50
N CYS A 121 -27.87 -25.99 -10.14
CA CYS A 121 -29.33 -25.93 -10.32
C CYS A 121 -29.84 -24.48 -10.34
N HIS A 122 -31.10 -24.29 -10.73
CA HIS A 122 -31.72 -22.97 -10.77
C HIS A 122 -31.79 -22.31 -9.39
N TYR A 123 -32.16 -23.07 -8.34
CA TYR A 123 -32.25 -22.53 -6.99
C TYR A 123 -30.89 -22.06 -6.45
N ALA A 124 -29.82 -22.83 -6.67
CA ALA A 124 -28.46 -22.44 -6.29
C ALA A 124 -28.02 -21.15 -6.98
N ARG A 125 -28.38 -20.97 -8.26
CA ARG A 125 -28.15 -19.73 -9.00
C ARG A 125 -28.86 -18.53 -8.36
N VAL A 126 -30.16 -18.68 -8.09
CA VAL A 126 -30.98 -17.61 -7.49
C VAL A 126 -30.48 -17.28 -6.08
N ALA A 127 -30.12 -18.28 -5.28
CA ALA A 127 -29.60 -18.08 -3.93
C ALA A 127 -28.22 -17.40 -3.94
N ALA A 128 -27.29 -17.83 -4.81
CA ALA A 128 -26.00 -17.17 -4.97
C ALA A 128 -26.15 -15.71 -5.45
N ALA A 129 -27.02 -15.47 -6.44
CA ALA A 129 -27.30 -14.13 -6.94
C ALA A 129 -27.93 -13.21 -5.88
N ASN A 130 -28.67 -13.77 -4.92
CA ASN A 130 -29.29 -13.04 -3.81
C ASN A 130 -28.48 -13.03 -2.51
N ASN A 131 -27.28 -13.62 -2.49
CA ASN A 131 -26.42 -13.59 -1.34
C ASN A 131 -25.96 -12.13 -1.06
N PRO A 132 -26.23 -11.56 0.13
CA PRO A 132 -25.91 -10.16 0.42
C PRO A 132 -24.42 -9.83 0.36
N THR A 133 -23.56 -10.76 0.80
CA THR A 133 -22.10 -10.58 0.78
C THR A 133 -21.58 -10.52 -0.65
N TYR A 134 -22.05 -11.44 -1.49
CA TYR A 134 -21.71 -11.48 -2.91
C TYR A 134 -22.14 -10.19 -3.60
N LYS A 135 -23.40 -9.76 -3.41
CA LYS A 135 -23.92 -8.50 -3.95
C LYS A 135 -23.04 -7.30 -3.57
N LEU A 136 -22.75 -7.14 -2.28
CA LEU A 136 -21.93 -6.04 -1.78
C LEU A 136 -20.53 -6.00 -2.42
N LEU A 137 -19.89 -7.17 -2.56
CA LEU A 137 -18.56 -7.26 -3.17
C LEU A 137 -18.58 -6.90 -4.66
N ILE A 138 -19.59 -7.36 -5.41
CA ILE A 138 -19.71 -7.06 -6.84
C ILE A 138 -20.10 -5.60 -7.07
N GLU A 139 -20.96 -5.04 -6.21
CA GLU A 139 -21.39 -3.63 -6.27
C GLU A 139 -20.20 -2.68 -6.12
N HIS A 140 -19.33 -2.92 -5.13
CA HIS A 140 -18.20 -2.04 -4.87
C HIS A 140 -16.90 -2.45 -5.56
N SER A 141 -16.80 -3.67 -6.07
CA SER A 141 -15.55 -4.21 -6.60
C SER A 141 -15.80 -5.24 -7.70
N ALA A 142 -16.56 -4.86 -8.71
CA ALA A 142 -16.96 -5.72 -9.82
C ALA A 142 -15.76 -6.40 -10.52
N LYS A 143 -14.61 -5.72 -10.60
CA LYS A 143 -13.38 -6.24 -11.22
C LYS A 143 -12.58 -7.19 -10.33
N LEU A 144 -12.92 -7.32 -9.04
CA LEU A 144 -12.17 -8.14 -8.09
C LEU A 144 -12.09 -9.61 -8.51
N PRO A 145 -13.18 -10.30 -8.91
CA PRO A 145 -13.10 -11.70 -9.34
C PRO A 145 -12.16 -11.90 -10.54
N GLU A 146 -12.20 -11.01 -11.54
CA GLU A 146 -11.30 -11.06 -12.69
C GLU A 146 -9.83 -10.86 -12.28
N LEU A 147 -9.58 -9.90 -11.38
CA LEU A 147 -8.25 -9.65 -10.85
C LEU A 147 -7.71 -10.87 -10.08
N LEU A 148 -8.50 -11.46 -9.20
CA LEU A 148 -8.11 -12.66 -8.44
C LEU A 148 -7.92 -13.88 -9.35
N MET A 149 -8.71 -13.98 -10.42
CA MET A 149 -8.58 -15.06 -11.41
C MET A 149 -7.31 -14.91 -12.24
N SER A 150 -7.03 -13.71 -12.76
CA SER A 150 -5.85 -13.42 -13.58
C SER A 150 -4.54 -13.58 -12.82
N THR A 151 -4.56 -13.30 -11.52
CA THR A 151 -3.43 -13.49 -10.60
C THR A 151 -3.37 -14.88 -9.98
N ARG A 152 -4.34 -15.76 -10.28
CA ARG A 152 -4.47 -17.14 -9.79
C ARG A 152 -4.56 -17.28 -8.27
N VAL A 153 -5.15 -16.30 -7.57
CA VAL A 153 -5.40 -16.38 -6.12
C VAL A 153 -6.89 -16.48 -5.76
N ILE A 154 -7.78 -16.60 -6.74
CA ILE A 154 -9.24 -16.64 -6.54
C ILE A 154 -9.74 -17.72 -5.56
N TYR A 155 -9.04 -18.85 -5.43
CA TYR A 155 -9.44 -19.99 -4.60
C TYR A 155 -8.93 -19.90 -3.15
N TRP A 156 -8.15 -18.88 -2.80
CA TRP A 156 -7.57 -18.75 -1.45
C TRP A 156 -8.47 -18.02 -0.45
N HIS A 157 -9.44 -17.25 -0.95
CA HIS A 157 -10.15 -16.26 -0.14
C HIS A 157 -11.66 -16.43 -0.24
N SER A 158 -12.29 -16.64 0.91
CA SER A 158 -13.75 -16.73 1.00
C SER A 158 -14.42 -15.36 0.84
N LEU A 159 -15.68 -15.36 0.42
CA LEU A 159 -16.50 -14.14 0.38
C LEU A 159 -16.52 -13.40 1.72
N ARG A 160 -16.60 -14.14 2.83
CA ARG A 160 -16.59 -13.58 4.19
C ARG A 160 -15.30 -12.83 4.49
N MET A 161 -14.14 -13.37 4.10
CA MET A 161 -12.85 -12.71 4.28
C MET A 161 -12.76 -11.43 3.45
N LEU A 162 -13.16 -11.49 2.18
CA LEU A 162 -13.16 -10.33 1.29
C LEU A 162 -14.09 -9.22 1.78
N LYS A 163 -15.28 -9.57 2.30
CA LYS A 163 -16.19 -8.61 2.94
C LYS A 163 -15.57 -7.96 4.16
N ALA A 164 -14.89 -8.74 5.01
CA ALA A 164 -14.23 -8.20 6.19
C ALA A 164 -13.16 -7.15 5.79
N GLU A 165 -12.43 -7.37 4.70
CA GLU A 165 -11.44 -6.42 4.18
C GLU A 165 -12.08 -5.21 3.52
N LEU A 166 -13.23 -5.38 2.86
CA LEU A 166 -14.02 -4.27 2.33
C LEU A 166 -14.45 -3.32 3.46
N GLN A 167 -14.80 -3.90 4.62
CA GLN A 167 -15.23 -3.17 5.81
C GLN A 167 -14.09 -2.75 6.75
N PHE A 168 -12.86 -3.23 6.53
CA PHE A 168 -11.69 -2.79 7.27
C PHE A 168 -11.14 -1.50 6.63
N PRO A 169 -10.69 -0.46 7.37
CA PRO A 169 -10.17 0.76 6.74
C PRO A 169 -8.64 0.86 6.69
N ASN A 170 -7.95 0.04 7.47
CA ASN A 170 -6.56 0.27 7.84
C ASN A 170 -5.61 -0.74 7.19
N CYS A 171 -4.33 -0.43 7.19
CA CYS A 171 -3.26 -1.33 6.81
C CYS A 171 -3.10 -2.43 7.86
N ARG A 172 -3.02 -3.70 7.44
CA ARG A 172 -2.80 -4.85 8.34
C ARG A 172 -1.42 -4.87 8.99
N SER A 173 -0.43 -4.19 8.40
CA SER A 173 0.93 -4.08 8.94
C SER A 173 1.07 -2.92 9.93
N CYS A 174 0.88 -1.67 9.47
CA CYS A 174 1.15 -0.48 10.30
C CYS A 174 -0.10 0.20 10.90
N GLY A 175 -1.31 -0.25 10.56
CA GLY A 175 -2.55 0.35 11.08
C GLY A 175 -2.95 1.69 10.46
N THR A 176 -2.17 2.28 9.56
CA THR A 176 -2.55 3.53 8.87
C THR A 176 -3.70 3.31 7.90
N LEU A 177 -4.53 4.34 7.66
CA LEU A 177 -5.59 4.26 6.65
C LEU A 177 -4.99 3.94 5.26
N THR A 178 -5.65 3.04 4.52
CA THR A 178 -5.20 2.68 3.16
C THR A 178 -6.35 2.28 2.25
N PRO A 179 -6.37 2.79 1.00
CA PRO A 179 -7.28 2.34 -0.04
C PRO A 179 -6.70 1.14 -0.80
N TYR A 180 -5.49 0.70 -0.49
CA TYR A 180 -4.84 -0.37 -1.24
C TYR A 180 -5.10 -1.74 -0.64
N PHE A 181 -5.21 -2.71 -1.54
CA PHE A 181 -5.46 -4.11 -1.28
C PHE A 181 -4.38 -4.93 -1.95
N TYR A 182 -3.64 -5.66 -1.13
CA TYR A 182 -2.58 -6.55 -1.54
C TYR A 182 -3.21 -7.86 -2.00
N ILE A 183 -3.17 -8.09 -3.31
CA ILE A 183 -3.88 -9.17 -4.00
C ILE A 183 -3.48 -10.56 -3.50
N PRO A 184 -2.19 -10.89 -3.28
CA PRO A 184 -1.79 -12.26 -2.95
C PRO A 184 -2.45 -12.83 -1.69
N THR A 185 -2.56 -12.01 -0.64
CA THR A 185 -3.20 -12.41 0.62
C THR A 185 -4.57 -11.78 0.82
N CYS A 186 -5.06 -11.01 -0.14
CA CYS A 186 -6.31 -10.25 -0.05
C CYS A 186 -6.39 -9.42 1.24
N GLU A 187 -5.30 -8.74 1.61
CA GLU A 187 -5.24 -7.92 2.83
C GLU A 187 -5.11 -6.44 2.47
N ARG A 188 -5.69 -5.55 3.28
CA ARG A 188 -5.34 -4.13 3.19
C ARG A 188 -3.89 -3.86 3.57
N LEU A 189 -3.19 -3.17 2.70
CA LEU A 189 -1.77 -2.86 2.86
C LEU A 189 -1.49 -1.47 2.31
N CYS A 190 -0.86 -0.58 3.07
CA CYS A 190 -0.47 0.72 2.54
C CYS A 190 0.77 0.60 1.64
N ARG A 191 0.95 1.56 0.74
CA ARG A 191 2.09 1.56 -0.20
C ARG A 191 3.45 1.58 0.50
N ASN A 192 3.53 2.18 1.68
CA ASN A 192 4.76 2.18 2.48
C ASN A 192 5.06 0.77 3.00
N CYS A 193 4.08 0.08 3.57
CA CYS A 193 4.28 -1.31 4.01
C CYS A 193 4.55 -2.26 2.84
N SER A 194 3.90 -2.11 1.69
CA SER A 194 4.24 -2.94 0.53
C SER A 194 5.69 -2.77 0.09
N GLU A 195 6.27 -1.59 0.27
CA GLU A 195 7.66 -1.32 -0.12
C GLU A 195 8.67 -1.72 0.95
N PHE A 196 8.38 -1.46 2.22
CA PHE A 196 9.36 -1.58 3.30
C PHE A 196 9.16 -2.79 4.22
N ASP A 197 7.95 -3.35 4.30
CA ASP A 197 7.68 -4.54 5.10
C ASP A 197 7.95 -5.80 4.27
N LYS A 198 9.09 -6.43 4.56
CA LYS A 198 9.56 -7.64 3.87
C LYS A 198 8.57 -8.79 3.91
N ASN A 199 7.65 -8.83 4.87
CA ASN A 199 6.59 -9.84 4.91
C ASN A 199 5.68 -9.78 3.67
N TYR A 200 5.50 -8.58 3.10
CA TYR A 200 4.65 -8.37 1.93
C TYR A 200 5.41 -8.40 0.60
N TRP A 201 6.72 -8.67 0.65
CA TRP A 201 7.50 -8.86 -0.56
C TRP A 201 7.14 -10.19 -1.22
N LEU A 202 7.32 -10.21 -2.54
CA LEU A 202 7.11 -11.39 -3.36
C LEU A 202 8.45 -12.02 -3.70
N ILE A 203 8.56 -13.32 -3.52
CA ILE A 203 9.74 -14.12 -3.87
C ILE A 203 9.35 -15.21 -4.88
N GLU A 204 10.26 -15.58 -5.78
CA GLU A 204 10.02 -16.67 -6.72
C GLU A 204 9.76 -18.00 -5.99
N LEU A 205 8.83 -18.80 -6.53
CA LEU A 205 8.44 -20.08 -5.96
C LEU A 205 9.63 -21.02 -5.71
N LEU A 206 10.60 -21.08 -6.63
CA LEU A 206 11.80 -21.90 -6.48
C LEU A 206 12.73 -21.35 -5.39
N SER A 207 12.96 -20.04 -5.37
CA SER A 207 13.76 -19.39 -4.33
C SER A 207 13.15 -19.56 -2.94
N THR A 208 11.82 -19.60 -2.84
CA THR A 208 11.09 -19.88 -1.58
C THR A 208 11.50 -21.22 -0.97
N LYS A 209 11.76 -22.24 -1.81
CA LYS A 209 12.21 -23.56 -1.37
C LYS A 209 13.51 -23.48 -0.58
N TYR A 210 14.49 -22.76 -1.12
CA TYR A 210 15.82 -22.62 -0.52
C TYR A 210 15.81 -21.63 0.64
N ALA A 211 15.14 -20.49 0.45
CA ALA A 211 15.06 -19.42 1.44
C ALA A 211 14.45 -19.86 2.77
N PHE A 212 13.51 -20.81 2.75
CA PHE A 212 12.75 -21.22 3.94
C PHE A 212 12.80 -22.74 4.22
N ASN A 213 13.66 -23.49 3.50
CA ASN A 213 13.75 -24.95 3.56
C ASN A 213 12.37 -25.64 3.51
N LEU A 214 11.60 -25.31 2.48
CA LEU A 214 10.27 -25.88 2.23
C LEU A 214 10.35 -27.03 1.23
N THR A 215 9.46 -28.01 1.38
CA THR A 215 9.32 -29.11 0.41
C THR A 215 8.37 -28.74 -0.72
N THR A 216 8.37 -29.50 -1.81
CA THR A 216 7.40 -29.31 -2.90
C THR A 216 5.95 -29.42 -2.43
N ASP A 217 5.67 -30.26 -1.43
CA ASP A 217 4.33 -30.38 -0.84
C ASP A 217 3.96 -29.16 -0.01
N ASP A 218 4.93 -28.54 0.67
CA ASP A 218 4.71 -27.27 1.36
C ASP A 218 4.37 -26.15 0.37
N LEU A 219 5.06 -26.12 -0.79
CA LEU A 219 4.83 -25.10 -1.82
C LEU A 219 3.42 -25.15 -2.43
N ARG A 220 2.80 -26.35 -2.51
CA ARG A 220 1.41 -26.51 -2.99
C ARG A 220 0.38 -25.89 -2.07
N LEU A 221 0.76 -25.61 -0.83
CA LEU A 221 -0.10 -25.03 0.21
C LEU A 221 0.12 -23.52 0.36
N LEU A 222 0.88 -22.89 -0.54
CA LEU A 222 1.13 -21.44 -0.54
C LEU A 222 0.28 -20.73 -1.59
N PRO A 223 -0.14 -19.48 -1.33
CA PRO A 223 -0.79 -18.65 -2.34
C PRO A 223 0.22 -18.24 -3.42
N ILE A 224 0.19 -18.95 -4.54
CA ILE A 224 1.03 -18.65 -5.70
C ILE A 224 0.33 -17.60 -6.55
N THR A 225 0.92 -16.42 -6.62
CA THR A 225 0.47 -15.31 -7.47
C THR A 225 1.22 -15.34 -8.80
N CYS A 226 0.47 -15.20 -9.89
CA CYS A 226 1.03 -15.06 -11.23
C CYS A 226 1.00 -13.60 -11.68
N LEU A 227 2.18 -13.02 -11.96
CA LEU A 227 2.31 -11.68 -12.51
C LEU A 227 2.90 -11.73 -13.93
N LYS A 228 2.40 -10.85 -14.81
CA LYS A 228 2.93 -10.70 -16.17
C LYS A 228 4.23 -9.87 -16.15
N PRO A 229 5.26 -10.25 -16.93
CA PRO A 229 6.52 -9.50 -17.03
C PRO A 229 6.39 -8.03 -17.39
N SER A 230 5.41 -7.67 -18.22
CA SER A 230 5.15 -6.27 -18.61
C SER A 230 4.72 -5.39 -17.44
N SER A 231 4.43 -5.96 -16.28
CA SER A 231 3.96 -5.25 -15.10
C SER A 231 5.07 -4.98 -14.06
N TYR A 232 6.33 -5.33 -14.35
CA TYR A 232 7.45 -5.12 -13.42
C TYR A 232 8.79 -4.82 -14.10
N HIS A 233 9.66 -4.08 -13.40
CA HIS A 233 11.04 -3.75 -13.83
C HIS A 233 12.00 -4.03 -12.65
N GLY A 234 13.06 -4.83 -12.84
CA GLY A 234 14.08 -5.09 -11.82
C GLY A 234 15.23 -6.03 -12.27
N PRO A 235 16.52 -5.70 -12.04
CA PRO A 235 17.70 -6.51 -12.39
C PRO A 235 17.74 -7.97 -11.92
N HIS A 236 17.14 -8.31 -10.77
CA HIS A 236 17.13 -9.68 -10.23
C HIS A 236 16.10 -10.60 -10.88
N PHE A 237 15.16 -10.05 -11.66
CA PHE A 237 14.34 -10.86 -12.52
C PHE A 237 15.07 -10.99 -13.84
N PRO A 238 15.56 -12.19 -14.23
CA PRO A 238 15.90 -12.37 -15.62
C PRO A 238 14.66 -11.93 -16.37
N VAL A 239 14.78 -10.93 -17.26
CA VAL A 239 13.75 -10.57 -18.22
C VAL A 239 13.20 -11.89 -18.69
N ALA A 240 12.04 -12.28 -18.16
CA ALA A 240 11.59 -13.64 -18.33
C ALA A 240 11.39 -13.68 -19.82
N ARG A 241 12.29 -14.38 -20.51
CA ARG A 241 12.25 -14.58 -21.93
C ARG A 241 10.95 -15.34 -22.11
N HIS A 242 9.85 -14.60 -22.30
CA HIS A 242 8.54 -15.07 -22.70
C HIS A 242 7.67 -15.84 -21.64
N GLY A 243 7.78 -15.60 -20.33
CA GLY A 243 7.03 -16.41 -19.31
C GLY A 243 6.41 -15.66 -18.11
N VAL A 244 5.32 -16.19 -17.55
CA VAL A 244 4.63 -15.71 -16.32
C VAL A 244 5.44 -16.06 -15.08
N ALA A 245 5.71 -15.08 -14.20
CA ALA A 245 6.41 -15.32 -12.93
C ALA A 245 5.46 -15.96 -11.90
N HIS A 246 5.94 -16.99 -11.20
CA HIS A 246 5.22 -17.62 -10.10
C HIS A 246 5.84 -17.16 -8.78
N LEU A 247 5.09 -16.33 -8.07
CA LEU A 247 5.57 -15.60 -6.91
C LEU A 247 4.77 -15.99 -5.67
N VAL A 248 5.43 -15.91 -4.52
CA VAL A 248 4.83 -16.22 -3.22
C VAL A 248 5.11 -15.07 -2.26
N PRO A 249 4.11 -14.63 -1.47
CA PRO A 249 4.34 -13.68 -0.38
C PRO A 249 5.27 -14.27 0.68
N VAL A 250 6.29 -13.51 1.06
CA VAL A 250 7.25 -13.91 2.11
C VAL A 250 6.54 -14.25 3.43
N LYS A 251 5.51 -13.49 3.81
CA LYS A 251 4.66 -13.76 4.99
C LYS A 251 4.13 -15.19 4.99
N CYS A 252 3.51 -15.62 3.88
CA CYS A 252 2.93 -16.96 3.78
C CYS A 252 3.99 -18.05 3.80
N ALA A 253 5.16 -17.79 3.18
CA ALA A 253 6.29 -18.71 3.23
C ALA A 253 6.84 -18.87 4.65
N ILE A 254 7.00 -17.77 5.39
CA ILE A 254 7.42 -17.78 6.81
C ILE A 254 6.41 -18.55 7.66
N GLU A 255 5.11 -18.23 7.57
CA GLU A 255 4.05 -18.92 8.33
C GLU A 255 4.06 -20.42 8.07
N ARG A 256 4.21 -20.84 6.79
CA ARG A 256 4.31 -22.25 6.43
C ARG A 256 5.56 -22.91 6.99
N ALA A 257 6.69 -22.22 6.91
CA ALA A 257 7.97 -22.75 7.37
C ALA A 257 8.02 -22.87 8.89
N VAL A 258 7.51 -21.89 9.63
CA VAL A 258 7.35 -21.97 11.09
C VAL A 258 6.43 -23.13 11.47
N LYS A 259 5.32 -23.34 10.76
CA LYS A 259 4.45 -24.50 10.99
C LYS A 259 5.15 -25.84 10.78
N ARG A 260 6.10 -25.92 9.83
CA ARG A 260 6.88 -27.13 9.55
C ARG A 260 7.96 -27.39 10.58
N TRP A 261 8.72 -26.36 10.94
CA TRP A 261 9.91 -26.47 11.78
C TRP A 261 9.63 -26.26 13.28
N GLY A 262 8.44 -25.76 13.62
CA GLY A 262 8.00 -25.51 15.00
C GLY A 262 8.36 -24.12 15.53
N SER A 263 9.44 -23.52 15.05
CA SER A 263 9.84 -22.16 15.41
C SER A 263 10.56 -21.43 14.27
N MET A 264 10.72 -20.12 14.46
CA MET A 264 11.42 -19.23 13.54
C MET A 264 12.93 -19.56 13.51
N GLU A 265 13.50 -19.88 14.67
CA GLU A 265 14.91 -20.21 14.88
C GLU A 265 15.28 -21.52 14.18
N LEU A 266 14.51 -22.59 14.41
CA LEU A 266 14.75 -23.89 13.79
C LEU A 266 14.61 -23.82 12.27
N MET A 267 13.67 -23.01 11.77
CA MET A 267 13.55 -22.75 10.34
C MET A 267 14.80 -22.08 9.78
N ARG A 268 15.32 -21.05 10.45
CA ARG A 268 16.53 -20.33 10.01
C ARG A 268 17.74 -21.25 9.95
N GLU A 269 17.97 -22.04 10.98
CA GLU A 269 19.07 -23.01 11.04
C GLU A 269 18.96 -24.03 9.90
N ALA A 270 17.77 -24.58 9.69
CA ALA A 270 17.53 -25.52 8.61
C ALA A 270 17.71 -24.90 7.21
N ALA A 271 17.26 -23.65 7.01
CA ALA A 271 17.44 -22.93 5.74
C ALA A 271 18.90 -22.55 5.48
N GLU A 272 19.69 -22.28 6.52
CA GLU A 272 21.11 -21.95 6.37
C GLU A 272 21.92 -23.13 5.81
N GLN A 273 21.52 -24.36 6.13
CA GLN A 273 22.15 -25.55 5.54
C GLN A 273 21.99 -25.65 4.02
N LEU A 274 20.98 -24.96 3.47
CA LEU A 274 20.69 -24.89 2.03
C LEU A 274 21.12 -23.55 1.40
N SER A 275 21.89 -22.73 2.12
CA SER A 275 22.32 -21.42 1.61
C SER A 275 23.16 -21.57 0.32
N PRO A 276 22.86 -20.82 -0.76
CA PRO A 276 23.59 -20.93 -2.03
C PRO A 276 25.09 -20.62 -1.94
N ASP A 277 25.50 -19.84 -0.94
CA ASP A 277 26.88 -19.39 -0.72
C ASP A 277 27.70 -20.30 0.20
N ARG A 278 27.19 -21.50 0.52
CA ARG A 278 27.84 -22.42 1.47
C ARG A 278 29.15 -23.00 0.95
N PHE A 279 29.39 -22.99 -0.36
CA PHE A 279 30.57 -23.58 -0.98
C PHE A 279 31.64 -22.50 -1.23
N ALA A 280 32.92 -22.89 -1.16
CA ALA A 280 34.03 -21.94 -1.34
C ALA A 280 34.06 -21.28 -2.73
N ASP A 281 33.45 -21.93 -3.73
CA ASP A 281 33.43 -21.50 -5.14
C ASP A 281 32.10 -20.83 -5.55
N SER A 282 31.30 -20.36 -4.59
CA SER A 282 30.00 -19.73 -4.88
C SER A 282 30.14 -18.46 -5.73
N THR A 283 29.24 -18.32 -6.69
CA THR A 283 29.18 -17.18 -7.60
C THR A 283 28.69 -15.91 -6.89
N GLU A 284 29.00 -14.73 -7.44
CA GLU A 284 28.49 -13.46 -6.90
C GLU A 284 26.96 -13.43 -6.78
N LYS A 285 26.27 -14.08 -7.73
CA LYS A 285 24.81 -14.22 -7.70
C LYS A 285 24.35 -15.06 -6.51
N GLU A 286 24.97 -16.21 -6.28
CA GLU A 286 24.63 -17.08 -5.15
C GLU A 286 24.88 -16.39 -3.80
N CYS A 287 25.97 -15.64 -3.68
CA CYS A 287 26.24 -14.79 -2.52
C CYS A 287 25.15 -13.72 -2.32
N ALA A 288 24.68 -13.09 -3.41
CA ALA A 288 23.59 -12.12 -3.35
C ALA A 288 22.25 -12.75 -2.94
N ASP A 289 21.90 -13.90 -3.52
CA ASP A 289 20.68 -14.65 -3.20
C ASP A 289 20.71 -15.12 -1.74
N ALA A 290 21.86 -15.63 -1.26
CA ALA A 290 22.06 -16.01 0.14
C ALA A 290 21.88 -14.83 1.10
N ALA A 291 22.46 -13.67 0.79
CA ALA A 291 22.30 -12.45 1.58
C ALA A 291 20.83 -12.00 1.65
N LEU A 292 20.12 -12.04 0.52
CA LEU A 292 18.68 -11.76 0.45
C LEU A 292 17.89 -12.76 1.32
N PHE A 293 18.18 -14.06 1.21
CA PHE A 293 17.48 -15.09 2.00
C PHE A 293 17.71 -14.90 3.50
N ARG A 294 18.92 -14.55 3.93
CA ARG A 294 19.17 -14.22 5.35
C ARG A 294 18.39 -12.97 5.77
N TYR A 295 18.34 -11.95 4.92
CA TYR A 295 17.61 -10.71 5.21
C TYR A 295 16.11 -10.94 5.41
N ILE A 296 15.44 -11.61 4.47
CA ILE A 296 13.99 -11.88 4.57
C ILE A 296 13.64 -12.80 5.73
N ARG A 297 14.56 -13.68 6.15
CA ARG A 297 14.41 -14.54 7.32
C ARG A 297 14.58 -13.81 8.65
N SER A 298 15.34 -12.72 8.71
CA SER A 298 15.76 -12.07 9.96
C SER A 298 14.60 -11.45 10.74
N ASP A 299 14.68 -11.39 12.08
CA ASP A 299 13.72 -10.64 12.92
C ASP A 299 14.00 -9.14 12.93
N GLN A 300 14.94 -8.65 12.10
CA GLN A 300 15.25 -7.23 12.12
C GLN A 300 13.96 -6.45 11.87
N PRO A 301 13.62 -5.50 12.77
CA PRO A 301 12.41 -4.71 12.66
C PRO A 301 12.39 -4.01 11.30
N PRO A 302 11.19 -3.67 10.78
CA PRO A 302 11.12 -2.73 9.67
C PRO A 302 11.93 -1.48 10.03
N LEU A 303 12.85 -1.10 9.14
CA LEU A 303 13.75 0.06 9.18
C LEU A 303 13.78 0.85 10.50
N ASP A 304 14.80 0.62 11.33
CA ASP A 304 15.37 1.72 12.12
C ASP A 304 16.09 2.67 11.13
N PRO A 305 15.75 3.97 11.09
CA PRO A 305 16.40 4.93 10.20
C PRO A 305 17.92 5.06 10.36
N ASN A 306 18.51 4.57 11.46
CA ASN A 306 19.92 4.84 11.80
C ASN A 306 20.92 3.70 11.46
N ILE A 307 20.61 2.79 10.53
CA ILE A 307 21.51 1.65 10.22
C ILE A 307 22.56 1.99 9.14
N SER A 308 23.80 1.53 9.35
CA SER A 308 25.00 1.84 8.54
C SER A 308 24.95 1.44 7.06
N GLU A 309 25.77 2.14 6.27
CA GLU A 309 25.92 2.09 4.80
C GLU A 309 26.24 0.70 4.21
N GLU A 310 26.90 -0.18 4.98
CA GLU A 310 27.18 -1.57 4.57
C GLU A 310 25.94 -2.48 4.65
N SER A 311 24.99 -2.16 5.53
CA SER A 311 23.67 -2.80 5.56
C SER A 311 22.79 -2.32 4.39
N MET A 312 23.05 -1.12 3.84
CA MET A 312 22.35 -0.60 2.66
C MET A 312 22.76 -1.25 1.34
N LYS A 313 24.00 -1.76 1.20
CA LYS A 313 24.44 -2.42 -0.05
C LYS A 313 23.71 -3.73 -0.33
N GLY A 314 23.28 -4.46 0.71
CA GLY A 314 22.33 -5.58 0.57
C GLY A 314 20.90 -5.13 0.25
N ARG A 315 20.49 -3.95 0.75
CA ARG A 315 19.15 -3.35 0.52
C ARG A 315 18.96 -2.81 -0.90
N LEU A 316 20.02 -2.34 -1.54
CA LEU A 316 20.02 -1.84 -2.95
C LEU A 316 19.95 -2.96 -3.99
N ARG A 317 20.21 -4.22 -3.61
CA ARG A 317 19.92 -5.40 -4.45
C ARG A 317 18.51 -5.96 -4.16
N ALA A 318 18.02 -5.85 -2.92
CA ALA A 318 16.66 -6.20 -2.55
C ALA A 318 15.57 -5.26 -3.11
N SER A 319 15.92 -4.04 -3.54
CA SER A 319 15.00 -3.07 -4.13
C SER A 319 14.31 -3.55 -5.42
N ASP A 320 14.81 -4.60 -6.05
CA ASP A 320 14.18 -5.21 -7.22
C ASP A 320 12.92 -6.02 -6.87
N LEU A 321 12.82 -6.51 -5.63
CA LEU A 321 11.60 -7.12 -5.10
C LEU A 321 10.57 -6.06 -4.67
N ASN A 322 11.01 -4.84 -4.33
CA ASN A 322 10.12 -3.75 -3.87
C ASN A 322 9.10 -3.33 -4.93
N GLY A 323 9.46 -3.41 -6.21
CA GLY A 323 8.54 -3.12 -7.31
C GLY A 323 7.36 -4.10 -7.40
N LEU A 324 7.57 -5.35 -6.99
CA LEU A 324 6.57 -6.41 -7.17
C LEU A 324 5.42 -6.35 -6.18
N ALA A 325 5.69 -6.00 -4.92
CA ALA A 325 4.62 -5.86 -3.92
C ALA A 325 3.65 -4.72 -4.30
N SER A 326 4.20 -3.62 -4.85
CA SER A 326 3.40 -2.54 -5.42
C SER A 326 2.62 -2.99 -6.67
N ALA A 327 3.24 -3.79 -7.56
CA ALA A 327 2.59 -4.34 -8.75
C ALA A 327 1.49 -5.38 -8.42
N ALA A 328 1.54 -5.98 -7.23
CA ALA A 328 0.55 -6.92 -6.72
C ALA A 328 -0.51 -6.26 -5.82
N SER A 329 -0.64 -4.94 -5.86
CA SER A 329 -1.63 -4.19 -5.11
C SER A 329 -2.60 -3.48 -6.04
N THR A 330 -3.86 -3.35 -5.63
CA THR A 330 -4.89 -2.58 -6.34
C THR A 330 -5.61 -1.65 -5.39
N VAL A 331 -6.37 -0.70 -5.92
CA VAL A 331 -7.32 0.09 -5.13
C VAL A 331 -8.52 -0.78 -4.77
N PHE A 332 -8.96 -0.69 -3.53
CA PHE A 332 -10.09 -1.40 -2.98
C PHE A 332 -10.87 -0.48 -2.02
N PRO A 333 -12.15 -0.19 -2.31
CA PRO A 333 -12.92 0.76 -1.55
C PRO A 333 -13.13 0.28 -0.11
N HIS A 334 -13.25 1.22 0.82
CA HIS A 334 -13.67 0.92 2.18
C HIS A 334 -15.15 1.24 2.33
N VAL A 335 -15.97 0.26 2.70
CA VAL A 335 -17.42 0.40 2.87
C VAL A 335 -17.77 0.13 4.33
N PRO A 336 -17.84 1.16 5.18
CA PRO A 336 -18.12 0.98 6.61
C PRO A 336 -19.55 0.49 6.82
N PRO A 337 -19.81 -0.53 7.66
CA PRO A 337 -21.17 -0.87 8.03
C PRO A 337 -21.79 0.23 8.92
N PRO A 338 -23.08 0.58 8.77
CA PRO A 338 -24.07 0.03 7.84
C PRO A 338 -24.16 0.78 6.49
N CYS A 339 -23.24 1.71 6.22
CA CYS A 339 -23.28 2.56 5.04
C CYS A 339 -23.15 1.75 3.74
N ALA A 340 -23.92 2.14 2.73
CA ALA A 340 -23.83 1.63 1.36
C ALA A 340 -22.81 2.41 0.51
N GLU A 341 -22.19 3.46 1.06
CA GLU A 341 -21.26 4.31 0.33
C GLU A 341 -19.82 4.03 0.75
N SER A 342 -18.90 4.09 -0.21
CA SER A 342 -17.48 3.95 0.07
C SER A 342 -16.92 5.24 0.66
N ALA A 343 -16.15 5.13 1.74
CA ALA A 343 -15.52 6.29 2.36
C ALA A 343 -14.43 6.87 1.45
N GLU A 344 -14.44 8.20 1.28
CA GLU A 344 -13.42 8.93 0.56
C GLU A 344 -12.04 8.81 1.23
N ARG A 345 -10.99 8.81 0.41
CA ARG A 345 -9.60 8.75 0.83
C ARG A 345 -8.82 9.81 0.07
N PHE A 346 -8.02 10.58 0.79
CA PHE A 346 -7.29 11.71 0.23
C PHE A 346 -5.79 11.54 0.39
N TYR A 347 -5.06 12.11 -0.57
CA TYR A 347 -3.62 12.29 -0.50
C TYR A 347 -3.28 13.77 -0.55
N CYS A 348 -2.22 14.15 0.16
CA CYS A 348 -1.78 15.52 0.24
C CYS A 348 -0.96 15.91 -1.01
N LYS A 349 -1.48 16.85 -1.82
CA LYS A 349 -0.77 17.45 -2.97
C LYS A 349 0.51 18.14 -2.53
N GLY A 350 0.51 18.78 -1.35
CA GLY A 350 1.69 19.40 -0.78
C GLY A 350 2.83 18.41 -0.55
N CYS A 351 2.55 17.28 0.09
CA CYS A 351 3.56 16.23 0.28
C CYS A 351 4.06 15.68 -1.07
N LYS A 352 3.16 15.46 -2.03
CA LYS A 352 3.55 15.03 -3.38
C LYS A 352 4.46 16.06 -4.05
N TRP A 353 4.12 17.33 -3.97
CA TRP A 353 4.93 18.43 -4.51
C TRP A 353 6.32 18.46 -3.88
N CYS A 354 6.44 18.30 -2.56
CA CYS A 354 7.74 18.22 -1.88
C CYS A 354 8.63 17.09 -2.43
N VAL A 355 8.04 15.92 -2.68
CA VAL A 355 8.74 14.75 -3.26
C VAL A 355 9.14 15.04 -4.70
N ASP A 356 8.23 15.53 -5.54
CA ASP A 356 8.46 15.78 -6.96
C ASP A 356 9.53 16.87 -7.18
N LYS A 357 9.60 17.86 -6.29
CA LYS A 357 10.64 18.91 -6.30
C LYS A 357 11.95 18.50 -5.63
N ALA A 358 12.02 17.29 -5.07
CA ALA A 358 13.17 16.76 -4.35
C ALA A 358 13.72 17.78 -3.33
N LEU A 359 12.83 18.43 -2.58
CA LEU A 359 13.23 19.47 -1.64
C LEU A 359 14.27 18.93 -0.68
N SER A 360 15.39 19.64 -0.58
CA SER A 360 16.33 19.50 0.53
C SER A 360 15.93 20.58 1.52
N PRO A 361 15.00 20.31 2.46
CA PRO A 361 14.40 21.37 3.25
C PRO A 361 15.48 22.01 4.13
N LEU A 362 15.38 23.32 4.33
CA LEU A 362 16.23 24.00 5.31
C LEU A 362 15.95 23.44 6.71
N PRO A 363 16.89 23.55 7.66
CA PRO A 363 16.69 23.18 9.06
C PRO A 363 15.33 23.62 9.63
N ASP A 364 14.98 24.89 9.46
CA ASP A 364 13.72 25.45 9.96
C ASP A 364 12.49 24.82 9.31
N ALA A 365 12.60 24.46 8.02
CA ALA A 365 11.54 23.79 7.28
C ALA A 365 11.35 22.34 7.74
N LEU A 366 12.44 21.65 8.13
CA LEU A 366 12.38 20.34 8.75
C LEU A 366 11.69 20.42 10.11
N GLU A 367 12.11 21.37 10.96
CA GLU A 367 11.53 21.58 12.29
C GLU A 367 10.04 21.90 12.21
N TYR A 368 9.65 22.79 11.30
CA TYR A 368 8.25 23.12 11.01
C TYR A 368 7.42 21.88 10.60
N MET A 369 8.01 20.97 9.81
CA MET A 369 7.40 19.70 9.44
C MET A 369 7.45 18.62 10.55
N GLY A 370 7.96 18.97 11.73
CA GLY A 370 8.14 18.08 12.87
C GLY A 370 9.25 17.05 12.67
N LEU A 371 10.31 17.40 11.93
CA LEU A 371 11.48 16.56 11.68
C LEU A 371 12.72 17.17 12.35
N ASP A 372 13.66 16.31 12.77
CA ASP A 372 14.93 16.77 13.31
C ASP A 372 15.75 17.43 12.17
N PRO A 373 16.22 18.68 12.33
CA PRO A 373 17.10 19.32 11.36
C PRO A 373 18.38 18.54 11.03
N LYS A 374 18.78 17.60 11.89
CA LYS A 374 19.96 16.73 11.72
C LYS A 374 19.65 15.44 10.96
N THR A 375 18.39 15.16 10.64
CA THR A 375 18.00 13.97 9.87
C THR A 375 18.72 13.96 8.52
N ASP A 376 19.23 12.79 8.13
CA ASP A 376 19.95 12.63 6.86
C ASP A 376 19.03 12.95 5.66
N LYS A 377 19.61 13.47 4.58
CA LYS A 377 18.84 13.88 3.39
C LYS A 377 18.10 12.70 2.74
N ALA A 378 18.68 11.51 2.72
CA ALA A 378 18.03 10.34 2.16
C ALA A 378 16.85 9.92 3.04
N GLU A 379 17.01 9.97 4.37
CA GLU A 379 15.94 9.70 5.32
C GLU A 379 14.79 10.71 5.20
N VAL A 380 15.09 12.00 5.10
CA VAL A 380 14.08 13.05 4.84
C VAL A 380 13.31 12.74 3.54
N ALA A 381 13.99 12.36 2.47
CA ALA A 381 13.34 12.01 1.21
C ALA A 381 12.41 10.80 1.37
N THR A 382 12.82 9.76 2.11
CA THR A 382 11.97 8.60 2.44
C THR A 382 10.75 9.00 3.27
N ILE A 383 10.91 9.86 4.28
CA ILE A 383 9.81 10.35 5.10
C ILE A 383 8.82 11.16 4.25
N MET A 384 9.30 12.03 3.36
CA MET A 384 8.43 12.81 2.47
C MET A 384 7.69 11.90 1.49
N ALA A 385 8.37 10.93 0.89
CA ALA A 385 7.74 9.92 0.02
C ALA A 385 6.66 9.14 0.79
N SER A 386 6.94 8.76 2.03
CA SER A 386 6.00 8.07 2.91
C SER A 386 4.76 8.91 3.21
N ARG A 387 4.93 10.19 3.58
CA ARG A 387 3.84 11.14 3.85
C ARG A 387 2.98 11.40 2.61
N ALA A 388 3.59 11.50 1.44
CA ALA A 388 2.90 11.69 0.15
C ALA A 388 2.03 10.49 -0.24
N ARG A 389 2.43 9.28 0.16
CA ARG A 389 1.72 8.02 -0.09
C ARG A 389 0.75 7.63 1.02
N THR A 390 0.65 8.42 2.08
CA THR A 390 -0.25 8.15 3.19
C THR A 390 -1.65 8.64 2.84
N ALA A 391 -2.61 7.73 2.76
CA ALA A 391 -4.01 8.08 2.61
C ALA A 391 -4.57 8.61 3.94
N ARG A 392 -5.46 9.60 3.85
CA ARG A 392 -6.05 10.28 5.00
C ARG A 392 -7.56 10.37 4.84
N SER A 393 -8.28 10.43 5.96
CA SER A 393 -9.64 10.97 5.96
C SER A 393 -9.58 12.49 5.75
N TRP A 394 -10.71 13.14 5.43
CA TRP A 394 -10.72 14.59 5.32
C TRP A 394 -10.31 15.29 6.62
N PRO A 395 -10.84 14.93 7.82
CA PRO A 395 -10.37 15.50 9.08
C PRO A 395 -8.86 15.33 9.32
N ASP A 396 -8.32 14.14 9.03
CA ASP A 396 -6.88 13.89 9.20
C ASP A 396 -6.04 14.68 8.18
N LEU A 397 -6.52 14.83 6.96
CA LEU A 397 -5.87 15.64 5.93
C LEU A 397 -5.85 17.11 6.35
N PHE A 398 -6.94 17.63 6.89
CA PHE A 398 -7.04 19.01 7.37
C PHE A 398 -5.99 19.31 8.45
N VAL A 399 -5.91 18.45 9.47
CA VAL A 399 -4.88 18.55 10.52
C VAL A 399 -3.48 18.48 9.91
N HIS A 400 -3.27 17.60 8.94
CA HIS A 400 -1.98 17.45 8.27
C HIS A 400 -1.58 18.71 7.47
N ILE A 401 -2.51 19.33 6.74
CA ILE A 401 -2.26 20.50 5.89
C ILE A 401 -1.65 21.65 6.69
N ILE A 402 -2.11 21.88 7.93
CA ILE A 402 -1.63 22.93 8.84
C ILE A 402 -0.13 22.82 9.15
N SER A 403 0.44 21.61 9.01
CA SER A 403 1.87 21.33 9.26
C SER A 403 2.63 20.90 8.00
N CYS A 404 1.98 20.98 6.83
CA CYS A 404 2.55 20.50 5.58
C CYS A 404 3.16 21.66 4.79
N LEU A 405 4.48 21.77 4.79
CA LEU A 405 5.21 22.81 4.05
C LEU A 405 4.76 22.93 2.60
N GLY A 406 4.65 21.79 1.89
CA GLY A 406 4.22 21.79 0.50
C GLY A 406 2.80 22.32 0.30
N CYS A 407 1.88 22.08 1.24
CA CYS A 407 0.54 22.66 1.15
C CYS A 407 0.60 24.17 1.34
N CYS A 408 1.36 24.64 2.33
CA CYS A 408 1.51 26.06 2.60
C CYS A 408 2.07 26.80 1.37
N VAL A 409 3.07 26.22 0.69
CA VAL A 409 3.59 26.76 -0.57
C VAL A 409 2.52 26.78 -1.66
N LEU A 410 1.79 25.68 -1.87
CA LEU A 410 0.74 25.62 -2.89
C LEU A 410 -0.41 26.61 -2.63
N MET A 411 -0.82 26.77 -1.37
CA MET A 411 -1.85 27.72 -0.95
C MET A 411 -1.40 29.16 -1.15
N TRP A 412 -0.14 29.45 -0.82
CA TRP A 412 0.46 30.74 -1.10
C TRP A 412 0.51 31.02 -2.61
N GLU A 413 0.98 30.08 -3.43
CA GLU A 413 1.04 30.24 -4.89
C GLU A 413 -0.33 30.55 -5.51
N ALA A 414 -1.39 29.95 -4.96
CA ALA A 414 -2.76 30.15 -5.40
C ALA A 414 -3.33 31.54 -5.06
N ARG A 415 -2.99 32.10 -3.89
CA ARG A 415 -3.44 33.44 -3.46
C ARG A 415 -2.49 34.58 -3.84
N ALA A 416 -1.23 34.28 -4.17
CA ALA A 416 -0.23 35.27 -4.52
C ALA A 416 -0.67 36.07 -5.75
N THR A 417 -0.73 37.40 -5.61
CA THR A 417 -0.96 38.28 -6.75
C THR A 417 0.23 38.21 -7.71
N GLU A 418 0.03 38.61 -8.96
CA GLU A 418 1.13 38.70 -9.93
C GLU A 418 2.28 39.59 -9.41
N THR A 419 1.95 40.62 -8.62
CA THR A 419 2.92 41.52 -7.99
C THR A 419 3.72 40.84 -6.87
N ASP A 420 3.10 39.95 -6.08
CA ASP A 420 3.80 39.16 -5.06
C ASP A 420 4.76 38.15 -5.70
N ARG A 421 4.32 37.51 -6.79
CA ARG A 421 5.16 36.62 -7.60
C ARG A 421 6.38 37.37 -8.17
N GLN A 422 6.18 38.58 -8.68
CA GLN A 422 7.25 39.42 -9.23
C GLN A 422 8.23 39.93 -8.17
N ARG A 423 7.77 40.28 -6.96
CA ARG A 423 8.63 40.70 -5.84
C ARG A 423 9.61 39.60 -5.43
N ILE A 424 9.14 38.36 -5.35
CA ILE A 424 10.02 37.22 -5.02
C ILE A 424 10.93 36.87 -6.19
N HIS A 425 10.43 36.96 -7.42
CA HIS A 425 11.28 36.74 -8.59
C HIS A 425 12.40 37.81 -8.69
N ALA A 426 12.15 39.04 -8.24
CA ALA A 426 13.16 40.08 -8.10
C ALA A 426 14.14 39.79 -6.95
N ALA A 427 13.63 39.35 -5.79
CA ALA A 427 14.43 38.98 -4.62
C ALA A 427 15.26 37.69 -4.81
N ALA A 428 14.87 36.82 -5.75
CA ALA A 428 15.59 35.60 -6.12
C ALA A 428 16.68 35.83 -7.19
N ILE A 429 16.64 36.99 -7.88
CA ILE A 429 17.64 37.42 -8.86
C ILE A 429 18.72 38.31 -8.21
N SER A 430 18.35 39.03 -7.14
CA SER A 430 19.30 39.75 -6.26
C SER A 430 20.01 38.81 -5.30
#